data_AF-A0A518D5U6-F1
#
_entry.id   AF-A0A518D5U6-F1
#
_cell.length_a   1.000
_cell.length_b   1.000
_cell.length_c   1.000
_cell.angle_alpha   90.00
_cell.angle_beta   90.00
_cell.angle_gamma   90.00
#
_symmetry.space_group_name_H-M   'P 1'
#
loop_
_entity.id
_entity.type
_entity.pdbx_description
1 polymer ?
#
loop_
_entity_poly.entity_id
_entity_poly.type
_entity_poly.pdbx_seq_one_letter_code
_entity_poly.pdbx_strand_id
1 'polypeptide(L)'
;MPTRLPRISLQTLLLLVTITAMALVIWQLSSKLLPLRREVQALRDETGQLTVDDPTKIHAIAMATDYPLAWKWRVWVPAGKRVRLAHSTHQVSKEGLPQSNGGLDLAGPQEFVVTVKLDRQPDGKWRSGLSYDGVTTFLRVPDDADAWLSEGSSGSQSRHVSRRGVTVGKPGEPMVLLRKRVFYGRGSIPPPTEPPLTDGLLVWIAEEGPEADPSGPQGAGP
;
A
#
# COMPACT_ATOMS: atom_id res chain seq x y z
N MET A 1 -15.40 71.57 3.84
CA MET A 1 -15.77 70.18 3.50
C MET A 1 -16.26 69.49 4.77
N PRO A 2 -17.53 69.10 4.89
CA PRO A 2 -18.05 68.47 6.10
C PRO A 2 -17.70 66.97 6.12
N THR A 3 -16.89 66.56 7.10
CA THR A 3 -16.62 65.14 7.38
C THR A 3 -17.84 64.54 8.06
N ARG A 4 -18.58 63.69 7.33
CA ARG A 4 -19.68 62.89 7.90
C ARG A 4 -19.10 61.83 8.82
N LEU A 5 -19.26 62.01 10.13
CA LEU A 5 -18.99 60.93 11.09
C LEU A 5 -20.08 59.88 10.92
N PRO A 6 -19.76 58.61 10.60
CA PRO A 6 -20.75 57.56 10.49
C PRO A 6 -21.42 57.38 11.87
N ARG A 7 -22.74 57.54 11.92
CA ARG A 7 -23.54 57.22 13.11
C ARG A 7 -23.65 55.70 13.22
N ILE A 8 -22.62 55.07 13.77
CA ILE A 8 -22.60 53.63 14.04
C ILE A 8 -23.47 53.39 15.27
N SER A 9 -24.54 52.61 15.11
CA SER A 9 -25.39 52.18 16.22
C SER A 9 -24.55 51.32 17.19
N LEU A 10 -24.71 51.54 18.50
CA LEU A 10 -24.02 50.79 19.56
C LEU A 10 -24.17 49.28 19.35
N GLN A 11 -25.33 48.84 18.86
CA GLN A 11 -25.62 47.46 18.56
C GLN A 11 -24.74 46.91 17.43
N THR A 12 -24.49 47.70 16.38
CA THR A 12 -23.63 47.32 15.25
C THR A 12 -22.18 47.19 15.69
N LEU A 13 -21.72 48.08 16.59
CA LEU A 13 -20.38 48.00 17.19
C LEU A 13 -20.20 46.71 17.99
N LEU A 14 -21.19 46.39 18.84
CA LEU A 14 -21.15 45.21 19.70
C LEU A 14 -21.15 43.92 18.87
N LEU A 15 -21.97 43.87 17.81
CA LEU A 15 -22.01 42.76 16.86
C LEU A 15 -20.66 42.56 16.14
N LEU A 16 -20.06 43.66 15.68
CA LEU A 16 -18.76 43.61 15.01
C LEU A 16 -17.70 43.05 15.96
N VAL A 17 -17.60 43.59 17.19
CA VAL A 17 -16.64 43.12 18.19
C VAL A 17 -16.82 41.64 18.49
N THR A 18 -18.06 41.16 18.65
CA THR A 18 -18.31 39.71 18.87
C THR A 18 -17.87 38.85 17.69
N ILE A 19 -18.13 39.28 16.45
CA ILE A 19 -17.72 38.53 15.25
C ILE A 19 -16.18 38.48 15.18
N THR A 20 -15.50 39.61 15.41
CA THR A 20 -14.04 39.67 15.36
C THR A 20 -13.41 38.80 16.45
N ALA A 21 -13.96 38.85 17.68
CA ALA A 21 -13.49 38.00 18.78
C ALA A 21 -13.68 36.51 18.46
N MET A 22 -14.84 36.13 17.91
CA MET A 22 -15.11 34.74 17.55
C MET A 22 -14.21 34.25 16.41
N ALA A 23 -13.96 35.09 15.41
CA ALA A 23 -13.05 34.79 14.31
C ALA A 23 -11.60 34.60 14.79
N LEU A 24 -11.13 35.45 15.72
CA LEU A 24 -9.80 35.31 16.33
C LEU A 24 -9.68 34.00 17.12
N VAL A 25 -10.71 33.62 17.88
CA VAL A 25 -10.74 32.35 18.61
C VAL A 25 -10.70 31.17 17.65
N ILE A 26 -11.51 31.15 16.60
CA ILE A 26 -11.52 30.08 15.59
C ILE A 26 -10.15 29.97 14.90
N TRP A 27 -9.53 31.09 14.58
CA TRP A 27 -8.20 31.11 13.97
C TRP A 27 -7.12 30.59 14.94
N GLN A 28 -7.17 31.00 16.20
CA GLN A 28 -6.24 30.51 17.22
C GLN A 28 -6.44 29.01 17.52
N LEU A 29 -7.68 28.53 17.47
CA LEU A 29 -7.98 27.11 17.66
C LEU A 29 -7.50 26.27 16.48
N SER A 30 -7.78 26.72 15.25
CA SER A 30 -7.39 26.01 14.02
C SER A 30 -5.86 25.95 13.87
N SER A 31 -5.15 27.04 14.14
CA SER A 31 -3.67 27.07 14.11
C SER A 31 -3.02 26.13 15.10
N LYS A 32 -3.65 25.85 16.25
CA LYS A 32 -3.16 24.85 17.24
C LYS A 32 -3.58 23.41 16.91
N LEU A 33 -4.77 23.22 16.35
CA LEU A 33 -5.28 21.87 16.03
C LEU A 33 -4.59 21.23 14.82
N LEU A 34 -4.21 22.04 13.83
CA LEU A 34 -3.50 21.56 12.64
C LEU A 34 -2.16 20.86 12.95
N PRO A 35 -1.22 21.43 13.74
CA PRO A 35 0.04 20.76 14.06
C PRO A 35 -0.18 19.53 14.94
N LEU A 36 -1.06 19.58 15.94
CA LEU A 36 -1.36 18.41 16.77
C LEU A 36 -1.94 17.25 15.95
N ARG A 37 -2.83 17.52 15.00
CA ARG A 37 -3.36 16.48 14.09
C ARG A 37 -2.26 15.90 13.22
N ARG A 38 -1.34 16.73 12.72
CA ARG A 38 -0.18 16.26 11.94
C ARG A 38 0.75 15.38 12.77
N GLU A 39 0.98 15.74 14.02
CA GLU A 39 1.85 14.99 14.93
C GLU A 39 1.22 13.65 15.33
N VAL A 40 -0.07 13.63 15.66
CA VAL A 40 -0.81 12.38 15.89
C VAL A 40 -0.82 11.51 14.64
N GLN A 41 -1.00 12.09 13.45
CA GLN A 41 -0.94 11.35 12.19
C GLN A 41 0.46 10.80 11.92
N ALA A 42 1.51 11.59 12.18
CA ALA A 42 2.89 11.13 12.05
C ALA A 42 3.20 9.98 13.02
N LEU A 43 2.78 10.08 14.28
CA LEU A 43 2.95 9.00 15.27
C LEU A 43 2.14 7.74 14.90
N ARG A 44 0.96 7.91 14.30
CA ARG A 44 0.16 6.79 13.79
C ARG A 44 0.82 6.12 12.58
N ASP A 45 1.38 6.91 11.67
CA ASP A 45 2.15 6.41 10.54
C ASP A 45 3.40 5.65 11.02
N GLU A 46 4.08 6.16 12.05
CA GLU A 46 5.25 5.51 12.68
C GLU A 46 4.88 4.18 13.36
N THR A 47 3.69 4.09 13.96
CA THR A 47 3.20 2.86 14.61
C THR A 47 2.49 1.91 13.64
N GLY A 48 2.29 2.30 12.38
CA GLY A 48 1.57 1.52 11.38
C GLY A 48 0.08 1.35 11.69
N GLN A 49 -0.53 2.31 12.39
CA GLN A 49 -1.99 2.35 12.58
C GLN A 49 -2.66 2.76 11.27
N LEU A 50 -3.54 1.88 10.76
CA LEU A 50 -4.28 2.16 9.55
C LEU A 50 -5.41 3.13 9.86
N THR A 51 -5.36 4.33 9.28
CA THR A 51 -6.49 5.26 9.31
C THR A 51 -7.35 5.00 8.07
N VAL A 52 -8.57 4.51 8.30
CA VAL A 52 -9.54 4.24 7.23
C VAL A 52 -10.45 5.45 7.09
N ASP A 53 -10.17 6.31 6.12
CA ASP A 53 -10.99 7.50 5.85
C ASP A 53 -12.28 7.12 5.10
N ASP A 54 -12.21 6.12 4.22
CA ASP A 54 -13.33 5.64 3.41
C ASP A 54 -13.53 4.12 3.60
N PRO A 55 -14.49 3.67 4.43
CA PRO A 55 -14.65 2.26 4.74
C PRO A 55 -15.08 1.39 3.54
N THR A 56 -15.36 1.99 2.37
CA THR A 56 -15.76 1.28 1.14
C THR A 56 -14.58 0.89 0.25
N LYS A 57 -13.38 1.43 0.51
CA LYS A 57 -12.17 1.19 -0.28
C LYS A 57 -11.17 0.34 0.47
N ILE A 58 -10.31 -0.34 -0.29
CA ILE A 58 -9.20 -1.09 0.27
C ILE A 58 -8.14 -0.07 0.71
N HIS A 59 -7.63 -0.23 1.93
CA HIS A 59 -6.56 0.61 2.46
C HIS A 59 -5.38 -0.28 2.82
N ALA A 60 -4.15 0.18 2.56
CA ALA A 60 -2.95 -0.50 3.01
C ALA A 60 -1.90 0.47 3.53
N ILE A 61 -1.17 0.06 4.56
CA ILE A 61 0.01 0.77 5.09
C ILE A 61 1.14 -0.23 5.33
N ALA A 62 2.37 0.16 5.00
CA ALA A 62 3.53 -0.66 5.30
C ALA A 62 3.90 -0.53 6.78
N MET A 63 4.22 -1.66 7.41
CA MET A 63 4.64 -1.75 8.80
C MET A 63 6.17 -1.94 8.87
N ALA A 64 6.77 -1.49 9.98
CA ALA A 64 8.15 -1.78 10.28
C ALA A 64 8.34 -3.29 10.55
N THR A 65 9.53 -3.78 10.22
CA THR A 65 9.97 -5.15 10.45
C THR A 65 11.48 -5.15 10.64
N ASP A 66 11.95 -5.96 11.57
CA ASP A 66 13.37 -6.06 11.92
C ASP A 66 14.13 -7.05 11.03
N TYR A 67 13.41 -7.77 10.15
CA TYR A 67 13.98 -8.73 9.23
C TYR A 67 14.22 -8.08 7.86
N PRO A 68 15.45 -8.14 7.30
CA PRO A 68 15.82 -7.43 6.07
C PRO A 68 15.08 -7.94 4.83
N LEU A 69 14.65 -9.21 4.84
CA LEU A 69 13.91 -9.85 3.75
C LEU A 69 12.47 -10.20 4.15
N ALA A 70 11.92 -9.42 5.08
CA ALA A 70 10.50 -9.45 5.37
C ALA A 70 9.88 -8.11 5.05
N TRP A 71 8.61 -8.15 4.65
CA TRP A 71 7.77 -6.99 4.48
C TRP A 71 6.42 -7.28 5.11
N LYS A 72 5.89 -6.30 5.82
CA LYS A 72 4.66 -6.41 6.56
C LYS A 72 3.75 -5.26 6.19
N TRP A 73 2.48 -5.56 5.95
CA TRP A 73 1.46 -4.56 5.64
C TRP A 73 0.24 -4.80 6.51
N ARG A 74 -0.40 -3.71 6.90
CA ARG A 74 -1.77 -3.75 7.45
C ARG A 74 -2.72 -3.32 6.36
N VAL A 75 -3.72 -4.14 6.10
CA VAL A 75 -4.67 -3.99 4.99
C VAL A 75 -6.09 -4.00 5.54
N TRP A 76 -6.89 -2.99 5.21
CA TRP A 76 -8.34 -3.00 5.43
C TRP A 76 -9.05 -3.50 4.18
N VAL A 77 -9.89 -4.51 4.35
CA VAL A 77 -10.81 -4.97 3.30
C VAL A 77 -12.22 -4.51 3.67
N PRO A 78 -12.94 -3.81 2.78
CA PRO A 78 -14.27 -3.29 3.06
C PRO A 78 -15.34 -4.40 3.09
N ALA A 79 -16.51 -4.10 3.67
CA ALA A 79 -17.61 -5.05 3.78
C ALA A 79 -18.10 -5.53 2.41
N GLY A 80 -18.38 -6.84 2.28
CA GLY A 80 -18.95 -7.42 1.07
C GLY A 80 -17.97 -7.52 -0.11
N LYS A 81 -16.69 -7.17 0.08
CA LYS A 81 -15.65 -7.41 -0.93
C LYS A 81 -14.80 -8.62 -0.56
N ARG A 82 -14.46 -9.39 -1.60
CA ARG A 82 -13.42 -10.40 -1.57
C ARG A 82 -12.25 -9.92 -2.41
N VAL A 83 -11.06 -10.03 -1.85
CA VAL A 83 -9.84 -9.61 -2.52
C VAL A 83 -8.84 -10.74 -2.47
N ARG A 84 -8.16 -10.95 -3.59
CA ARG A 84 -7.08 -11.92 -3.70
C ARG A 84 -5.75 -11.23 -3.50
N LEU A 85 -5.06 -11.60 -2.44
CA LEU A 85 -3.69 -11.24 -2.18
C LEU A 85 -2.78 -12.19 -2.97
N ALA A 86 -2.28 -11.70 -4.10
CA ALA A 86 -1.47 -12.46 -5.02
C ALA A 86 0.01 -12.11 -4.88
N HIS A 87 0.87 -13.08 -5.20
CA HIS A 87 2.30 -12.86 -5.26
C HIS A 87 2.95 -13.66 -6.40
N SER A 88 4.05 -13.12 -6.91
CA SER A 88 4.89 -13.78 -7.91
C SER A 88 6.36 -13.46 -7.66
N THR A 89 7.21 -14.46 -7.89
CA THR A 89 8.68 -14.33 -7.87
C THR A 89 9.30 -14.26 -9.27
N HIS A 90 8.49 -14.49 -10.30
CA HIS A 90 8.92 -14.60 -11.69
C HIS A 90 8.15 -13.63 -12.60
N GLN A 91 8.75 -13.31 -13.74
CA GLN A 91 8.15 -12.48 -14.80
C GLN A 91 7.62 -11.13 -14.26
N VAL A 92 8.37 -10.51 -13.35
CA VAL A 92 8.02 -9.21 -12.78
C VAL A 92 8.34 -8.13 -13.82
N SER A 93 7.28 -7.66 -14.48
CA SER A 93 7.36 -6.56 -15.43
C SER A 93 7.62 -5.21 -14.77
N LYS A 94 7.99 -4.19 -15.55
CA LYS A 94 8.04 -2.80 -15.05
C LYS A 94 6.67 -2.29 -14.67
N GLU A 95 5.70 -2.59 -15.53
CA GLU A 95 4.31 -2.15 -15.47
C GLU A 95 3.40 -3.34 -15.78
N GLY A 96 2.21 -3.36 -15.18
CA GLY A 96 1.29 -4.50 -15.28
C GLY A 96 1.54 -5.58 -14.24
N LEU A 97 0.72 -6.64 -14.28
CA LEU A 97 0.73 -7.75 -13.34
C LEU A 97 1.00 -9.06 -14.09
N PRO A 98 1.89 -9.92 -13.57
CA PRO A 98 2.04 -11.28 -14.06
C PRO A 98 0.84 -12.13 -13.67
N GLN A 99 0.73 -13.31 -14.27
CA GLN A 99 -0.14 -14.35 -13.72
C GLN A 99 0.30 -14.67 -12.29
N SER A 100 -0.69 -14.78 -11.41
CA SER A 100 -0.44 -15.13 -10.01
C SER A 100 -0.06 -16.61 -9.93
N ASN A 101 1.10 -16.91 -9.37
CA ASN A 101 1.55 -18.28 -9.10
C ASN A 101 1.07 -18.79 -7.73
N GLY A 102 0.43 -17.91 -6.95
CA GLY A 102 -0.04 -18.22 -5.62
C GLY A 102 -0.72 -17.01 -4.99
N GLY A 103 -1.71 -17.26 -4.14
CA GLY A 103 -2.39 -16.20 -3.45
C GLY A 103 -3.23 -16.69 -2.30
N LEU A 104 -3.79 -15.73 -1.60
CA LEU A 104 -4.62 -15.91 -0.43
C LEU A 104 -5.84 -15.01 -0.58
N ASP A 105 -7.00 -15.55 -0.28
CA ASP A 105 -8.25 -14.78 -0.37
C ASP A 105 -8.54 -14.14 0.98
N LEU A 106 -8.87 -12.84 0.96
CA LEU A 106 -9.22 -12.04 2.11
C LEU A 106 -10.65 -11.53 1.92
N ALA A 107 -11.47 -11.63 2.96
CA ALA A 107 -12.85 -11.17 2.95
C ALA A 107 -13.08 -10.13 4.05
N GLY A 108 -13.69 -8.99 3.69
CA GLY A 108 -14.02 -7.94 4.64
C GLY A 108 -15.42 -8.09 5.27
N PRO A 109 -15.78 -7.23 6.24
CA PRO A 109 -15.03 -6.05 6.71
C PRO A 109 -14.05 -6.36 7.85
N GLN A 110 -12.75 -6.37 7.56
CA GLN A 110 -11.73 -6.68 8.57
C GLN A 110 -10.35 -6.08 8.22
N GLU A 111 -9.55 -5.79 9.25
CA GLU A 111 -8.12 -5.51 9.11
C GLU A 111 -7.32 -6.82 9.10
N PHE A 112 -6.48 -6.97 8.09
CA PHE A 112 -5.54 -8.08 7.96
C PHE A 112 -4.11 -7.57 8.09
N VAL A 113 -3.28 -8.36 8.78
CA VAL A 113 -1.84 -8.14 8.81
C VAL A 113 -1.20 -9.18 7.89
N VAL A 114 -0.73 -8.69 6.75
CA VAL A 114 -0.08 -9.50 5.73
C VAL A 114 1.42 -9.42 5.92
N THR A 115 2.08 -10.58 5.91
CA THR A 115 3.55 -10.66 5.97
C THR A 115 4.07 -11.49 4.81
N VAL A 116 5.02 -10.91 4.07
CA VAL A 116 5.83 -11.64 3.10
C VAL A 116 7.24 -11.77 3.63
N LYS A 117 7.80 -12.98 3.59
CA LYS A 117 9.14 -13.26 4.06
C LYS A 117 9.87 -14.14 3.05
N LEU A 118 11.10 -13.79 2.73
CA LEU A 118 12.01 -14.64 1.97
C LEU A 118 12.99 -15.28 2.95
N ASP A 119 12.95 -16.60 3.03
CA ASP A 119 13.80 -17.39 3.93
C ASP A 119 14.59 -18.43 3.16
N ARG A 120 15.85 -18.59 3.56
CA ARG A 120 16.69 -19.70 3.10
C ARG A 120 16.40 -20.92 3.97
N GLN A 121 15.95 -21.99 3.33
CA GLN A 121 15.65 -23.25 3.99
C GLN A 121 16.94 -24.04 4.28
N PRO A 122 16.89 -25.06 5.15
CA PRO A 122 18.05 -25.91 5.46
C PRO A 122 18.63 -26.63 4.22
N ASP A 123 17.84 -26.81 3.16
CA ASP A 123 18.26 -27.36 1.87
C ASP A 123 19.04 -26.36 1.00
N GLY A 124 19.29 -25.15 1.51
CA GLY A 124 19.99 -24.07 0.83
C GLY A 124 19.13 -23.27 -0.15
N LYS A 125 17.87 -23.65 -0.38
CA LYS A 125 16.97 -23.00 -1.34
C LYS A 125 16.18 -21.86 -0.70
N TRP A 126 15.89 -20.84 -1.49
CA TRP A 126 15.03 -19.74 -1.07
C TRP A 126 13.55 -20.10 -1.21
N ARG A 127 12.73 -19.68 -0.23
CA ARG A 127 11.28 -19.75 -0.27
C ARG A 127 10.67 -18.40 0.07
N SER A 128 9.61 -18.04 -0.66
CA SER A 128 8.79 -16.86 -0.37
C SER A 128 7.56 -17.33 0.38
N GLY A 129 7.45 -17.01 1.67
CA GLY A 129 6.25 -17.22 2.46
C GLY A 129 5.37 -15.97 2.42
N LEU A 130 4.15 -16.11 1.92
CA LEU A 130 3.08 -15.12 2.07
C LEU A 130 2.14 -15.60 3.18
N SER A 131 1.92 -14.79 4.20
CA SER A 131 1.13 -15.18 5.37
C SER A 131 0.18 -14.09 5.85
N TYR A 132 -0.96 -14.51 6.38
CA TYR A 132 -1.86 -13.69 7.20
C TYR A 132 -2.57 -14.61 8.18
N ASP A 133 -2.85 -14.13 9.40
CA ASP A 133 -3.64 -14.86 10.42
C ASP A 133 -3.24 -16.34 10.64
N GLY A 134 -1.93 -16.62 10.63
CA GLY A 134 -1.38 -17.97 10.77
C GLY A 134 -1.44 -18.84 9.50
N VAL A 135 -2.22 -18.45 8.49
CA VAL A 135 -2.23 -19.10 7.17
C VAL A 135 -1.01 -18.64 6.39
N THR A 136 -0.24 -19.59 5.87
CA THR A 136 0.94 -19.31 5.04
C THR A 136 0.91 -20.11 3.76
N THR A 137 1.12 -19.45 2.63
CA THR A 137 1.42 -20.09 1.35
C THR A 137 2.88 -19.84 0.98
N PHE A 138 3.49 -20.81 0.31
CA PHE A 138 4.89 -20.74 -0.09
C PHE A 138 5.02 -20.78 -1.59
N LEU A 139 5.81 -19.87 -2.15
CA LEU A 139 6.27 -19.95 -3.52
C LEU A 139 7.73 -20.39 -3.56
N ARG A 140 8.03 -21.18 -4.59
CA ARG A 140 9.41 -21.41 -4.98
C ARG A 140 10.00 -20.09 -5.48
N VAL A 141 11.16 -19.75 -4.93
CA VAL A 141 11.98 -18.66 -5.43
C VAL A 141 12.99 -19.29 -6.41
N PRO A 142 13.34 -18.62 -7.52
CA PRO A 142 14.37 -19.09 -8.44
C PRO A 142 15.65 -19.55 -7.73
N ASP A 143 16.30 -20.59 -8.25
CA ASP A 143 17.50 -21.16 -7.60
C ASP A 143 18.71 -20.20 -7.66
N ASP A 144 18.71 -19.22 -8.57
CA ASP A 144 19.70 -18.16 -8.70
C ASP A 144 19.40 -16.92 -7.83
N ALA A 145 18.44 -17.02 -6.91
CA ALA A 145 17.98 -15.89 -6.12
C ALA A 145 19.00 -15.29 -5.16
N ASP A 146 20.05 -16.04 -4.81
CA ASP A 146 21.20 -15.50 -4.07
C ASP A 146 21.81 -14.25 -4.75
N ALA A 147 21.78 -14.20 -6.08
CA ALA A 147 22.31 -13.08 -6.86
C ALA A 147 21.54 -11.77 -6.65
N TRP A 148 20.27 -11.85 -6.21
CA TRP A 148 19.38 -10.70 -6.10
C TRP A 148 18.75 -10.47 -4.72
N LEU A 149 18.85 -11.46 -3.83
CA LEU A 149 18.46 -11.34 -2.42
C LEU A 149 19.59 -10.83 -1.52
N SER A 150 20.84 -10.87 -1.99
CA SER A 150 21.98 -10.33 -1.29
C SER A 150 21.97 -8.79 -1.24
N GLU A 151 22.38 -8.22 -0.11
CA GLU A 151 22.59 -6.77 0.04
C GLU A 151 23.59 -6.30 -1.04
N GLY A 152 23.13 -5.41 -1.94
CA GLY A 152 23.94 -4.83 -3.00
C GLY A 152 23.57 -5.21 -4.43
N SER A 153 22.43 -5.88 -4.68
CA SER A 153 21.89 -6.04 -6.04
C SER A 153 21.70 -4.67 -6.69
N SER A 154 22.53 -4.34 -7.69
CA SER A 154 22.76 -2.94 -8.08
C SER A 154 21.71 -2.37 -9.05
N GLY A 155 20.78 -3.21 -9.52
CA GLY A 155 19.63 -2.80 -10.31
C GLY A 155 18.31 -3.22 -9.68
N SER A 156 17.95 -2.65 -8.53
CA SER A 156 16.65 -2.90 -7.89
C SER A 156 15.77 -1.66 -7.93
N GLN A 157 14.63 -1.73 -8.63
CA GLN A 157 13.55 -0.78 -8.45
C GLN A 157 12.53 -1.38 -7.49
N SER A 158 12.35 -0.72 -6.34
CA SER A 158 11.32 -1.07 -5.37
C SER A 158 10.21 -0.02 -5.35
N ARG A 159 9.01 -0.35 -5.87
CA ARG A 159 7.79 0.43 -5.59
C ARG A 159 6.99 -0.35 -4.56
N HIS A 160 6.78 0.25 -3.39
CA HIS A 160 5.99 -0.36 -2.33
C HIS A 160 4.98 0.65 -1.79
N VAL A 161 3.91 0.15 -1.17
CA VAL A 161 3.06 0.97 -0.31
C VAL A 161 3.95 1.67 0.71
N SER A 162 3.84 2.99 0.77
CA SER A 162 4.71 3.84 1.58
C SER A 162 4.61 3.47 3.07
N ARG A 163 5.73 3.60 3.79
CA ARG A 163 5.72 3.60 5.27
C ARG A 163 5.13 4.90 5.84
N ARG A 164 5.09 5.97 5.04
CA ARG A 164 4.48 7.25 5.40
C ARG A 164 3.16 7.40 4.65
N GLY A 165 2.06 7.35 5.40
CA GLY A 165 0.71 7.49 4.88
C GLY A 165 0.07 6.19 4.37
N VAL A 166 -1.26 6.20 4.35
CA VAL A 166 -2.10 5.11 3.89
C VAL A 166 -2.27 5.18 2.37
N THR A 167 -2.06 4.05 1.70
CA THR A 167 -2.38 3.91 0.27
C THR A 167 -3.82 3.43 0.14
N VAL A 168 -4.63 4.18 -0.60
CA VAL A 168 -6.03 3.85 -0.88
C VAL A 168 -6.13 3.24 -2.28
N GLY A 169 -6.65 2.01 -2.35
CA GLY A 169 -6.91 1.34 -3.61
C GLY A 169 -8.07 2.00 -4.35
N LYS A 170 -7.95 2.10 -5.67
CA LYS A 170 -9.08 2.47 -6.52
C LYS A 170 -9.94 1.21 -6.78
N PRO A 171 -11.27 1.33 -6.78
CA PRO A 171 -12.15 0.19 -7.08
C PRO A 171 -11.82 -0.46 -8.43
N GLY A 172 -11.79 -1.79 -8.48
CA GLY A 172 -11.46 -2.56 -9.69
C GLY A 172 -9.98 -2.50 -10.16
N GLU A 173 -9.16 -1.59 -9.64
CA GLU A 173 -7.73 -1.56 -9.94
C GLU A 173 -6.93 -2.34 -8.90
N PRO A 174 -5.99 -3.19 -9.33
CA PRO A 174 -5.15 -3.92 -8.41
C PRO A 174 -4.19 -2.97 -7.67
N MET A 175 -4.08 -3.15 -6.36
CA MET A 175 -3.18 -2.39 -5.50
C MET A 175 -1.87 -3.15 -5.30
N VAL A 176 -0.77 -2.59 -5.82
CA VAL A 176 0.56 -3.18 -5.65
C VAL A 176 1.11 -2.82 -4.28
N LEU A 177 1.36 -3.83 -3.44
CA LEU A 177 1.97 -3.68 -2.12
C LEU A 177 3.49 -3.59 -2.20
N LEU A 178 4.09 -4.43 -3.05
CA LEU A 178 5.53 -4.51 -3.27
C LEU A 178 5.80 -4.90 -4.71
N ARG A 179 6.70 -4.18 -5.37
CA ARG A 179 7.33 -4.57 -6.62
C ARG A 179 8.82 -4.37 -6.47
N LYS A 180 9.56 -5.46 -6.27
CA LYS A 180 11.02 -5.50 -6.32
C LYS A 180 11.40 -6.24 -7.60
N ARG A 181 12.11 -5.57 -8.50
CA ARG A 181 12.61 -6.14 -9.76
C ARG A 181 14.11 -6.16 -9.73
N VAL A 182 14.75 -7.21 -10.27
CA VAL A 182 16.22 -7.28 -10.32
C VAL A 182 16.67 -7.59 -11.73
N PHE A 183 17.52 -6.71 -12.29
CA PHE A 183 17.93 -6.78 -13.70
C PHE A 183 19.33 -7.36 -13.92
N TYR A 184 20.19 -7.34 -12.89
CA TYR A 184 21.56 -7.86 -12.96
C TYR A 184 22.12 -8.10 -11.54
N GLY A 185 23.00 -9.10 -11.43
CA GLY A 185 23.63 -9.50 -10.17
C GLY A 185 24.85 -8.64 -9.80
N ARG A 186 25.29 -8.74 -8.53
CA ARG A 186 26.50 -8.07 -8.06
C ARG A 186 27.71 -8.53 -8.87
N GLY A 187 28.48 -7.59 -9.43
CA GLY A 187 29.66 -7.88 -10.25
C GLY A 187 29.38 -8.20 -11.72
N SER A 188 28.12 -8.11 -12.16
CA SER A 188 27.76 -8.21 -13.58
C SER A 188 27.67 -6.83 -14.23
N ILE A 189 27.95 -6.77 -15.54
CA ILE A 189 27.79 -5.55 -16.33
C ILE A 189 26.29 -5.30 -16.49
N PRO A 190 25.77 -4.11 -16.11
CA PRO A 190 24.37 -3.77 -16.33
C PRO A 190 24.01 -3.92 -17.82
N PRO A 191 22.87 -4.54 -18.16
CA PRO A 191 22.46 -4.60 -19.55
C PRO A 191 22.24 -3.17 -20.09
N PRO A 192 22.55 -2.91 -21.37
CA PRO A 192 22.40 -1.58 -21.98
C PRO A 192 20.95 -1.09 -21.98
N THR A 193 19.99 -2.02 -21.92
CA THR A 193 18.56 -1.73 -21.82
C THR A 193 17.95 -2.56 -20.69
N GLU A 194 17.06 -1.94 -19.91
CA GLU A 194 16.30 -2.61 -18.85
C GLU A 194 15.40 -3.72 -19.45
N PRO A 195 15.53 -4.99 -18.99
CA PRO A 195 14.67 -6.08 -19.47
C PRO A 195 13.18 -5.81 -19.18
N PRO A 196 12.27 -6.21 -20.08
CA PRO A 196 10.83 -6.01 -19.89
C PRO A 196 10.26 -6.87 -18.76
N LEU A 197 10.78 -8.10 -18.60
CA LEU A 197 10.43 -9.06 -17.56
C LEU A 197 11.69 -9.48 -16.81
N THR A 198 11.61 -9.58 -15.49
CA THR A 198 12.71 -10.03 -14.64
C THR A 198 12.24 -10.90 -13.50
N ASP A 199 13.17 -11.62 -12.88
CA ASP A 199 12.92 -12.18 -11.56
C ASP A 199 12.85 -11.06 -10.50
N GLY A 200 12.21 -11.37 -9.38
CA GLY A 200 12.02 -10.43 -8.30
C GLY A 200 10.94 -10.87 -7.33
N LEU A 201 10.26 -9.91 -6.72
CA LEU A 201 9.12 -10.15 -5.85
C LEU A 201 8.05 -9.11 -6.15
N LEU A 202 6.89 -9.58 -6.57
CA LEU A 202 5.70 -8.77 -6.72
C LEU A 202 4.60 -9.28 -5.79
N VAL A 203 4.01 -8.38 -5.03
CA VAL A 203 2.89 -8.65 -4.12
C VAL A 203 1.83 -7.59 -4.40
N TRP A 204 0.60 -8.03 -4.65
CA TRP A 204 -0.50 -7.13 -4.97
C TRP A 204 -1.82 -7.69 -4.46
N ILE A 205 -2.80 -6.80 -4.32
CA ILE A 205 -4.17 -7.14 -4.00
C ILE A 205 -5.01 -6.83 -5.23
N ALA A 206 -5.77 -7.82 -5.70
CA ALA A 206 -6.76 -7.62 -6.74
C ALA A 206 -8.15 -7.87 -6.13
N GLU A 207 -9.14 -7.06 -6.50
CA GLU A 207 -10.53 -7.44 -6.24
C GLU A 207 -10.81 -8.70 -7.05
N GLU A 208 -11.37 -9.71 -6.40
CA GLU A 208 -11.87 -10.86 -7.12
C GLU A 208 -13.09 -10.37 -7.91
N GLY A 209 -12.95 -10.24 -9.23
CA GLY A 209 -14.09 -9.99 -10.09
C GLY A 209 -15.14 -11.08 -9.84
N PRO A 210 -16.44 -10.81 -10.08
CA PRO A 210 -17.43 -11.89 -10.07
C PRO A 210 -16.90 -12.99 -10.99
N GLU A 211 -16.66 -14.15 -10.38
CA GLU A 211 -16.18 -15.37 -11.01
C GLU A 211 -16.83 -15.49 -12.39
N ALA A 212 -16.02 -15.34 -13.45
CA ALA A 212 -16.47 -15.70 -14.77
C ALA A 212 -16.71 -17.21 -14.72
N ASP A 213 -17.99 -17.57 -14.63
CA ASP A 213 -18.52 -18.91 -14.62
C ASP A 213 -17.66 -19.85 -15.50
N PRO A 214 -17.03 -20.91 -14.94
CA PRO A 214 -16.26 -21.87 -15.73
C PRO A 214 -17.13 -22.70 -16.69
N SER A 215 -18.43 -22.42 -16.79
CA SER A 215 -19.39 -23.04 -17.71
C SER A 215 -19.38 -22.46 -19.13
N GLY A 216 -18.20 -22.13 -19.68
CA GLY A 216 -18.03 -21.92 -21.12
C GLY A 216 -18.06 -23.26 -21.86
N PRO A 217 -18.88 -23.44 -22.92
CA PRO A 217 -19.14 -24.76 -23.48
C PRO A 217 -17.87 -25.36 -24.09
N GLN A 218 -17.49 -26.55 -23.61
CA GLN A 218 -16.53 -27.41 -24.29
C GLN A 218 -17.05 -27.65 -25.71
N GLY A 219 -16.22 -27.31 -26.70
CA GLY A 219 -16.54 -27.47 -28.11
C GLY A 219 -16.83 -28.93 -28.44
N ALA A 220 -17.99 -29.17 -29.03
CA ALA A 220 -18.22 -30.34 -29.86
C ALA A 220 -17.49 -30.12 -31.19
N GLY A 221 -16.35 -30.79 -31.36
CA GLY A 221 -15.73 -30.97 -32.68
C GLY A 221 -16.39 -32.15 -33.41
N PRO A 222 -16.67 -32.04 -34.71
CA PRO A 222 -16.78 -33.20 -35.60
C PRO A 222 -15.39 -33.76 -35.96
#